data_AF-A0ABD5FGS5-F1
#
_entry.id   AF-A0ABD5FGS5-F1
#
_cell.length_a   1.000
_cell.length_b   1.000
_cell.length_c   1.000
_cell.angle_alpha   90.00
_cell.angle_beta   90.00
_cell.angle_gamma   90.00
#
_symmetry.space_group_name_H-M   'P 1'
#
loop_
_entity.id
_entity.type
_entity.pdbx_description
1 polymer ?
#
loop_
_entity_poly.entity_id
_entity_poly.type
_entity_poly.pdbx_seq_one_letter_code
_entity_poly.pdbx_strand_id
1 'polypeptide(L)'
;MVLNDSPNKALAIDFLKQEFAGNDEFYQEILVENGAVGTYLPSQEGEAYQYEDPFFNDAPIYKDFSSWMADIPAVDYGVNTQAAVDALRGGMQSYFDGAMSLDDMLTEAENTYKMQVGE
;
A
#
# COMPACT_ATOMS: atom_id res chain seq x y z
N MET A 1 0.57 3.77 14.35
CA MET A 1 1.59 3.91 15.42
C MET A 1 0.98 4.65 16.58
N VAL A 2 1.10 4.14 17.81
CA VAL A 2 0.71 4.91 19.02
C VAL A 2 1.90 5.70 19.50
N LEU A 3 1.75 7.02 19.57
CA LEU A 3 2.83 7.93 19.99
C LEU A 3 3.30 7.61 21.42
N ASN A 4 4.61 7.77 21.67
CA ASN A 4 5.20 7.44 22.96
C ASN A 4 4.63 8.26 24.11
N ASP A 5 4.35 9.54 23.89
CA ASP A 5 3.84 10.47 24.89
C ASP A 5 2.30 10.48 24.96
N SER A 6 1.64 9.48 24.38
CA SER A 6 0.18 9.37 24.47
C SER A 6 -0.25 9.16 25.92
N PRO A 7 -1.18 9.99 26.46
CA PRO A 7 -1.59 9.92 27.86
C PRO A 7 -2.25 8.58 28.22
N ASN A 8 -2.82 7.88 27.23
CA ASN A 8 -3.50 6.58 27.40
C ASN A 8 -2.94 5.53 26.44
N LYS A 9 -1.60 5.47 26.31
CA LYS A 9 -0.91 4.61 25.33
C LYS A 9 -1.38 3.15 25.32
N ALA A 10 -1.54 2.54 26.49
CA ALA A 10 -1.96 1.14 26.60
C ALA A 10 -3.38 0.92 26.04
N LEU A 11 -4.33 1.78 26.41
CA LEU A 11 -5.70 1.71 25.90
C LEU A 11 -5.77 1.94 24.38
N ALA A 12 -4.98 2.90 23.86
CA ALA A 12 -4.92 3.14 22.43
C ALA A 12 -4.35 1.94 21.65
N ILE A 13 -3.34 1.26 22.20
CA ILE A 13 -2.79 0.03 21.61
C ILE A 13 -3.85 -1.08 21.61
N ASP A 14 -4.57 -1.24 22.72
CA ASP A 14 -5.59 -2.27 22.89
C ASP A 14 -6.75 -2.08 21.91
N PHE A 15 -7.27 -0.84 21.83
CA PHE A 15 -8.28 -0.45 20.85
C PHE A 15 -7.87 -0.78 19.41
N LEU A 16 -6.65 -0.39 19.00
CA LEU A 16 -6.18 -0.66 17.64
C LEU A 16 -6.06 -2.16 17.35
N LYS A 17 -5.65 -2.96 18.35
CA LYS A 17 -5.58 -4.42 18.19
C LYS A 17 -6.97 -5.03 18.04
N GLN A 18 -7.91 -4.60 18.86
CA GLN A 18 -9.27 -5.13 18.84
C GLN A 18 -9.98 -4.79 17.53
N GLU A 19 -9.96 -3.51 17.13
CA GLU A 19 -10.75 -3.05 15.97
C GLU A 19 -10.06 -3.31 14.62
N PHE A 20 -8.74 -3.13 14.52
CA PHE A 20 -8.04 -3.22 13.23
C PHE A 20 -7.26 -4.52 13.02
N ALA A 21 -7.15 -5.40 14.03
CA ALA A 21 -6.38 -6.64 13.91
C ALA A 21 -7.14 -7.89 14.37
N GLY A 22 -8.47 -7.82 14.48
CA GLY A 22 -9.30 -8.96 14.86
C GLY A 22 -10.81 -8.75 14.75
N ASN A 23 -11.28 -7.69 14.08
CA ASN A 23 -12.70 -7.42 13.91
C ASN A 23 -13.09 -7.52 12.42
N ASP A 24 -13.45 -8.73 11.98
CA ASP A 24 -13.85 -8.97 10.59
C ASP A 24 -15.13 -8.22 10.20
N GLU A 25 -16.05 -8.03 11.15
CA GLU A 25 -17.31 -7.32 10.94
C GLU A 25 -17.06 -5.85 10.58
N PHE A 26 -16.14 -5.18 11.29
CA PHE A 26 -15.71 -3.82 10.99
C PHE A 26 -15.22 -3.68 9.53
N TYR A 27 -14.42 -4.64 9.05
CA TYR A 27 -13.91 -4.61 7.67
C TYR A 27 -14.99 -4.85 6.62
N GLN A 28 -16.02 -5.63 6.92
CA GLN A 28 -17.17 -5.78 6.04
C GLN A 28 -18.02 -4.50 6.00
N GLU A 29 -18.25 -3.86 7.15
CA GLU A 29 -19.03 -2.63 7.26
C GLU A 29 -18.37 -1.48 6.49
N ILE A 30 -17.09 -1.21 6.72
CA ILE A 30 -16.40 -0.10 6.02
C ILE A 30 -16.27 -0.33 4.52
N LEU A 31 -16.22 -1.58 4.08
CA LEU A 31 -16.21 -1.91 2.66
C LEU A 31 -17.55 -1.53 2.02
N VAL A 32 -18.67 -1.98 2.62
CA VAL A 32 -20.01 -1.70 2.09
C VAL A 32 -20.36 -0.22 2.17
N GLU A 33 -20.08 0.43 3.30
CA GLU A 33 -20.51 1.81 3.54
C GLU A 33 -19.60 2.84 2.88
N ASN A 34 -18.30 2.55 2.74
CA ASN A 34 -17.30 3.53 2.34
C ASN A 34 -16.41 3.08 1.17
N GLY A 35 -16.57 1.84 0.67
CA GLY A 35 -15.68 1.27 -0.34
C GLY A 35 -14.26 1.03 0.16
N ALA A 36 -14.06 1.01 1.49
CA ALA A 36 -12.73 0.91 2.08
C ALA A 36 -12.26 -0.54 2.14
N VAL A 37 -11.15 -0.85 1.46
CA VAL A 37 -10.52 -2.16 1.45
C VAL A 37 -9.37 -2.19 2.46
N GLY A 38 -9.46 -3.08 3.44
CA GLY A 38 -8.47 -3.23 4.51
C GLY A 38 -7.32 -4.18 4.14
N THR A 39 -6.18 -4.03 4.82
CA THR A 39 -5.00 -4.91 4.66
C THR A 39 -4.98 -6.10 5.64
N TYR A 40 -6.00 -6.24 6.49
CA TYR A 40 -6.14 -7.39 7.38
C TYR A 40 -6.68 -8.58 6.59
N LEU A 41 -5.77 -9.41 6.08
CA LEU A 41 -6.09 -10.53 5.18
C LEU A 41 -7.24 -11.45 5.66
N PRO A 42 -7.35 -11.84 6.96
CA PRO A 42 -8.44 -12.70 7.42
C PRO A 42 -9.84 -12.13 7.19
N SER A 43 -10.01 -10.80 7.19
CA SER A 43 -11.33 -10.17 6.98
C SER A 43 -11.90 -10.35 5.57
N GLN A 44 -11.09 -10.83 4.63
CA GLN A 44 -11.41 -10.87 3.20
C GLN A 44 -12.25 -12.09 2.80
N GLU A 45 -12.50 -13.02 3.73
CA GLU A 45 -13.33 -14.21 3.49
C GLU A 45 -14.84 -13.92 3.58
N GLY A 46 -15.23 -12.75 4.09
CA GLY A 46 -16.64 -12.35 4.26
C GLY A 46 -17.39 -12.06 2.96
N GLU A 47 -18.72 -12.08 3.04
CA GLU A 47 -19.63 -11.88 1.89
C GLU A 47 -19.42 -10.54 1.18
N ALA A 48 -19.09 -9.47 1.92
CA ALA A 48 -18.83 -8.16 1.34
C ALA A 48 -17.68 -8.18 0.31
N TYR A 49 -16.68 -9.03 0.51
CA TYR A 49 -15.56 -9.21 -0.41
C TYR A 49 -15.88 -10.11 -1.61
N GLN A 50 -16.99 -10.85 -1.56
CA GLN A 50 -17.47 -11.67 -2.68
C GLN A 50 -18.52 -10.93 -3.53
N TYR A 51 -18.86 -9.69 -3.19
CA TYR A 51 -19.87 -8.91 -3.89
C TYR A 51 -19.51 -8.67 -5.36
N GLU A 52 -20.46 -8.98 -6.24
CA GLU A 52 -20.41 -8.68 -7.67
C GLU A 52 -20.99 -7.27 -7.89
N ASP A 53 -20.15 -6.33 -8.35
CA ASP A 53 -20.53 -4.93 -8.50
C ASP A 53 -21.08 -4.63 -9.91
N PRO A 54 -22.36 -4.25 -10.05
CA PRO A 54 -22.97 -3.97 -11.35
C PRO A 54 -22.33 -2.81 -12.12
N PHE A 55 -21.72 -1.84 -11.43
CA PHE A 55 -20.97 -0.77 -12.09
C PHE A 55 -19.77 -1.33 -12.86
N PHE A 56 -19.18 -2.41 -12.36
CA PHE A 56 -18.07 -3.12 -12.98
C PHE A 56 -18.50 -4.34 -13.82
N ASN A 57 -19.74 -4.34 -14.32
CA ASN A 57 -20.34 -5.46 -15.06
C ASN A 57 -20.38 -6.77 -14.25
N ASP A 58 -20.82 -6.67 -13.00
CA ASP A 58 -20.93 -7.79 -12.05
C ASP A 58 -19.58 -8.49 -11.76
N ALA A 59 -18.48 -7.76 -11.91
CA ALA A 59 -17.16 -8.28 -11.56
C ALA A 59 -16.98 -8.32 -10.02
N PRO A 60 -16.38 -9.39 -9.46
CA PRO A 60 -16.11 -9.52 -8.03
C PRO A 60 -14.84 -8.74 -7.63
N ILE A 61 -14.80 -7.43 -7.87
CA ILE A 61 -13.59 -6.60 -7.80
C ILE A 61 -12.87 -6.67 -6.44
N TYR A 62 -13.62 -6.82 -5.35
CA TYR A 62 -13.03 -6.89 -4.01
C TYR A 62 -12.36 -8.23 -3.74
N LYS A 63 -12.85 -9.31 -4.34
CA LYS A 63 -12.19 -10.62 -4.31
C LYS A 63 -10.88 -10.60 -5.08
N ASP A 64 -10.86 -9.90 -6.22
CA ASP A 64 -9.65 -9.74 -7.03
C ASP A 64 -8.60 -8.94 -6.24
N PHE A 65 -8.99 -7.83 -5.60
CA PHE A 65 -8.09 -7.07 -4.72
C PHE A 65 -7.57 -7.90 -3.55
N SER A 66 -8.43 -8.69 -2.90
CA SER A 66 -8.03 -9.64 -1.84
C SER A 66 -6.98 -10.63 -2.31
N SER A 67 -7.17 -11.17 -3.51
CA SER A 67 -6.22 -12.11 -4.12
C SER A 67 -4.87 -11.44 -4.38
N TRP A 68 -4.87 -10.24 -4.99
CA TRP A 68 -3.63 -9.51 -5.27
C TRP A 68 -2.91 -9.03 -4.02
N MET A 69 -3.64 -8.67 -2.95
CA MET A 69 -3.02 -8.26 -1.69
C MET A 69 -2.13 -9.35 -1.08
N ALA A 70 -2.48 -10.62 -1.25
CA ALA A 70 -1.66 -11.75 -0.80
C ALA A 70 -0.36 -11.90 -1.59
N ASP A 71 -0.29 -11.35 -2.81
CA ASP A 71 0.87 -11.43 -3.70
C ASP A 71 1.82 -10.24 -3.56
N ILE A 72 1.45 -9.20 -2.81
CA ILE A 72 2.28 -8.00 -2.64
C ILE A 72 3.55 -8.37 -1.85
N PRO A 73 4.75 -8.22 -2.44
CA PRO A 73 5.98 -8.49 -1.72
C PRO A 73 6.23 -7.43 -0.64
N ALA A 74 6.83 -7.85 0.47
CA ALA A 74 7.30 -6.91 1.48
C ALA A 74 8.45 -6.06 0.90
N VAL A 75 8.40 -4.75 1.12
CA VAL A 75 9.45 -3.79 0.74
C VAL A 75 9.93 -3.09 1.99
N ASP A 76 11.26 -3.04 2.18
CA ASP A 76 11.87 -2.33 3.29
C ASP A 76 12.04 -0.84 2.92
N TYR A 77 11.24 0.01 3.57
CA TYR A 77 11.29 1.46 3.38
C TYR A 77 12.25 2.07 4.41
N GLY A 78 13.48 2.33 3.96
CA GLY A 78 14.50 3.01 4.76
C GLY A 78 14.36 4.55 4.77
N VAL A 79 15.23 5.20 5.54
CA VAL A 79 15.29 6.67 5.69
C VAL A 79 15.50 7.40 4.35
N ASN A 80 16.10 6.74 3.37
CA ASN A 80 16.41 7.32 2.06
C ASN A 80 15.37 6.97 0.97
N THR A 81 14.21 6.39 1.34
CA THR A 81 13.15 6.05 0.38
C THR A 81 12.77 7.24 -0.51
N GLN A 82 12.67 8.44 0.08
CA GLN A 82 12.31 9.63 -0.69
C GLN A 82 13.39 10.02 -1.71
N ALA A 83 14.68 9.91 -1.34
CA ALA A 83 15.79 10.16 -2.26
C ALA A 83 15.76 9.18 -3.45
N ALA A 84 15.50 7.90 -3.18
CA ALA A 84 15.36 6.89 -4.24
C ALA A 84 14.17 7.21 -5.17
N VAL A 85 13.02 7.57 -4.60
CA VAL A 85 11.82 7.96 -5.36
C VAL A 85 12.07 9.20 -6.21
N ASP A 86 12.76 10.21 -5.68
CA ASP A 86 13.05 11.45 -6.39
C ASP A 86 14.03 11.21 -7.54
N ALA A 87 15.05 10.38 -7.33
CA ALA A 87 15.99 9.98 -8.37
C ALA A 87 15.30 9.24 -9.52
N LEU A 88 14.43 8.27 -9.22
CA LEU A 88 13.62 7.57 -10.22
C LEU A 88 12.69 8.53 -10.98
N ARG A 89 12.08 9.51 -10.28
CA ARG A 89 11.17 10.48 -10.91
C ARG A 89 11.90 11.36 -11.93
N GLY A 90 13.18 11.68 -11.71
CA GLY A 90 13.97 12.53 -12.60
C GLY A 90 14.08 12.00 -14.03
N GLY A 91 14.20 10.68 -14.21
CA GLY A 91 14.37 10.05 -15.52
C GLY A 91 13.09 9.44 -16.12
N MET A 92 12.02 9.31 -15.34
CA MET A 92 10.81 8.57 -15.72
C MET A 92 10.13 9.12 -16.99
N GLN A 93 10.05 10.45 -17.12
CA GLN A 93 9.43 11.07 -18.30
C GLN A 93 10.21 10.77 -19.58
N SER A 94 11.54 10.88 -19.54
CA SER A 94 12.42 10.56 -20.68
C SER A 94 12.31 9.10 -21.11
N TYR A 95 12.13 8.18 -20.16
CA TYR A 95 11.83 6.78 -20.45
C TYR A 95 10.47 6.62 -21.15
N PHE A 96 9.40 7.23 -20.62
CA PHE A 96 8.07 7.16 -21.23
C PHE A 96 7.99 7.79 -22.63
N ASP A 97 8.77 8.83 -22.88
CA ASP A 97 8.87 9.49 -24.20
C ASP A 97 9.77 8.72 -25.18
N GLY A 98 10.42 7.63 -24.75
CA GLY A 98 11.35 6.83 -25.55
C GLY A 98 12.69 7.52 -25.84
N ALA A 99 13.00 8.62 -25.13
CA ALA A 99 14.26 9.35 -25.25
C ALA A 99 15.41 8.67 -24.49
N MET A 100 15.09 7.73 -23.59
CA MET A 100 16.04 7.02 -22.74
C MET A 100 15.59 5.56 -22.57
N SER A 101 16.53 4.61 -22.55
CA SER A 101 16.20 3.21 -22.25
C SER A 101 15.86 3.03 -20.76
N LEU A 102 15.19 1.93 -20.41
CA LEU A 102 14.93 1.61 -18.99
C LEU A 102 16.24 1.44 -18.21
N ASP A 103 17.22 0.75 -18.79
CA ASP A 103 18.51 0.49 -18.14
C ASP A 103 19.30 1.78 -17.91
N ASP A 104 19.31 2.69 -18.89
CA ASP A 104 19.97 4.00 -18.75
C ASP A 104 19.27 4.84 -17.67
N MET A 105 17.94 4.85 -17.65
CA MET A 105 17.15 5.58 -16.65
C MET A 105 17.44 5.08 -15.24
N LEU A 106 17.46 3.76 -15.04
CA LEU A 106 17.78 3.15 -13.75
C LEU A 106 19.21 3.43 -13.33
N THR A 107 20.17 3.41 -14.27
CA THR A 107 21.57 3.75 -14.00
C THR A 107 21.72 5.22 -13.56
N GLU A 108 21.05 6.15 -14.24
CA GLU A 108 21.06 7.57 -13.87
C GLU A 108 20.38 7.82 -12.52
N ALA A 109 19.27 7.13 -12.25
CA ALA A 109 18.60 7.19 -10.96
C ALA A 109 19.49 6.65 -9.83
N GLU A 110 20.17 5.52 -10.03
CA GLU A 110 21.10 4.97 -9.03
C GLU A 110 22.26 5.94 -8.75
N ASN A 111 22.84 6.55 -9.79
CA ASN A 111 23.89 7.55 -9.64
C ASN A 111 23.40 8.78 -8.88
N THR A 112 22.20 9.27 -9.21
CA THR A 112 21.57 10.41 -8.53
C THR A 112 21.29 10.11 -7.06
N TYR A 113 20.76 8.92 -6.77
CA TYR A 113 20.54 8.45 -5.41
C TYR A 113 21.84 8.45 -4.61
N LYS A 114 22.90 7.79 -5.12
CA LYS A 114 24.21 7.72 -4.46
C LYS A 114 24.79 9.09 -4.13
N MET A 115 24.69 10.02 -5.08
CA MET A 115 25.10 11.42 -4.84
C MET A 115 24.31 12.11 -3.72
N GLN A 116 22.99 11.88 -3.64
CA GLN A 116 22.14 12.49 -2.61
C GLN A 116 22.38 11.93 -1.22
N VAL A 117 22.68 10.63 -1.12
CA VAL A 117 22.87 9.94 0.18
C VAL A 117 24.34 9.86 0.62
N GLY A 118 25.29 10.21 -0.26
CA GLY A 118 26.72 10.21 0.02
C GLY A 118 27.39 8.84 -0.07
N GLU A 119 26.91 7.98 -0.97
CA GLU A 119 27.45 6.63 -1.28
C GLU A 119 28.30 6.58 -2.55
#